data_AF-A0A147BIK8-F1
#
_entry.id   AF-A0A147BIK8-F1
#
_cell.length_a   1.000
_cell.length_b   1.000
_cell.length_c   1.000
_cell.angle_alpha   90.00
_cell.angle_beta   90.00
_cell.angle_gamma   90.00
#
_symmetry.space_group_name_H-M   'P 1'
#
loop_
_entity.id
_entity.type
_entity.pdbx_description
1 polymer ?
#
loop_
_entity_poly.entity_id
_entity_poly.type
_entity_poly.pdbx_seq_one_letter_code
_entity_poly.pdbx_strand_id
1 'polypeptide(L)' 'LLLGDFNAHNETWGDKRTSARGRSLEELTIAIGLRCLNDGTATFVRPGVERSVLDLSFATNSIRAIW' A
#
# COMPACT_ATOMS: atom_id res chain seq x y z
N LEU A 1 5.14 -8.58 9.88
CA LEU A 1 4.28 -7.42 9.55
C LEU A 1 5.18 -6.24 9.27
N LEU A 2 4.79 -5.40 8.31
CA LEU A 2 5.44 -4.13 8.03
C LEU A 2 4.32 -3.09 7.83
N LEU A 3 4.36 -2.01 8.61
CA LEU A 3 3.30 -1.01 8.70
C LEU A 3 3.93 0.38 8.67
N GLY A 4 3.34 1.33 7.96
CA GLY A 4 3.78 2.72 8.03
C GLY A 4 3.35 3.57 6.84
N ASP A 5 3.79 4.82 6.86
CA ASP A 5 3.66 5.76 5.75
C ASP A 5 4.79 5.55 4.74
N PHE A 6 4.45 5.06 3.55
CA PHE A 6 5.43 4.80 2.48
C PHE A 6 5.57 5.99 1.53
N ASN A 7 4.60 6.93 1.53
CA ASN A 7 4.48 7.99 0.53
C ASN A 7 4.70 7.45 -0.91
N ALA A 8 4.01 6.36 -1.25
CA ALA A 8 4.13 5.66 -2.52
C ALA A 8 2.73 5.33 -3.08
N HIS A 9 2.45 5.80 -4.29
CA HIS A 9 1.18 5.53 -4.96
C HIS A 9 1.30 4.27 -5.82
N ASN A 10 0.37 3.33 -5.71
CA ASN A 10 0.25 2.19 -6.61
C ASN A 10 -1.20 1.72 -6.66
N GLU A 11 -1.66 1.38 -7.85
CA GLU A 11 -3.02 0.87 -8.09
C GLU A 11 -3.25 -0.49 -7.40
N THR A 12 -2.19 -1.27 -7.14
CA THR A 12 -2.27 -2.57 -6.46
C THR A 12 -2.76 -2.51 -5.02
N TRP A 13 -2.57 -1.38 -4.33
CA TRP A 13 -3.15 -1.13 -3.00
C TRP A 13 -4.27 -0.09 -3.02
N GLY A 14 -4.83 0.18 -4.20
CA GLY A 14 -6.04 0.99 -4.38
C GLY A 14 -5.81 2.50 -4.46
N ASP A 15 -4.59 2.96 -4.72
CA ASP A 15 -4.38 4.34 -5.15
C ASP A 15 -4.82 4.53 -6.62
N LYS A 16 -4.96 5.76 -7.08
CA LYS A 16 -5.44 6.09 -8.43
C LYS A 16 -4.36 6.05 -9.51
N ARG A 17 -3.10 5.95 -9.09
CA ARG A 17 -1.95 5.94 -9.99
C ARG A 17 -0.81 5.12 -9.42
N THR A 18 0.09 4.71 -10.31
CA THR A 18 1.34 4.07 -9.93
C THR A 18 2.51 5.03 -10.11
N SER A 19 3.18 5.41 -9.01
CA SER A 19 4.39 6.23 -9.03
C SER A 19 5.65 5.34 -9.14
N ALA A 20 6.80 5.94 -9.46
CA ALA A 20 8.08 5.20 -9.48
C ALA A 20 8.39 4.54 -8.13
N ARG A 21 8.14 5.25 -7.01
CA ARG A 21 8.27 4.69 -5.65
C ARG A 21 7.32 3.53 -5.42
N GLY A 22 6.08 3.65 -5.89
CA GLY A 22 5.08 2.58 -5.80
C GLY A 22 5.46 1.33 -6.57
N ARG A 23 6.01 1.49 -7.78
CA ARG A 23 6.51 0.36 -8.58
C ARG A 23 7.68 -0.34 -7.90
N SER A 24 8.69 0.40 -7.43
CA SER A 24 9.83 -0.20 -6.72
C SER A 24 9.42 -0.88 -5.42
N LEU A 25 8.45 -0.33 -4.70
CA LEU A 25 7.92 -0.95 -3.48
C LEU A 25 7.16 -2.24 -3.79
N GLU A 26 6.32 -2.24 -4.83
CA GLU A 26 5.62 -3.44 -5.30
C GLU A 26 6.61 -4.54 -5.67
N GLU A 27 7.58 -4.24 -6.54
CA GLU A 27 8.64 -5.17 -6.94
C GLU A 27 9.40 -5.76 -5.75
N LEU A 28 9.77 -4.91 -4.78
CA LEU A 28 10.42 -5.35 -3.55
C LEU A 28 9.52 -6.29 -2.75
N THR A 29 8.26 -5.90 -2.50
CA THR A 29 7.33 -6.69 -1.68
C THR A 29 7.09 -8.07 -2.29
N ILE A 30 6.97 -8.16 -3.62
CA ILE A 30 6.90 -9.43 -4.35
C ILE A 30 8.18 -10.24 -4.13
N ALA A 31 9.35 -9.62 -4.31
CA ALA A 31 10.64 -10.29 -4.19
C ALA A 31 10.88 -10.88 -2.79
N ILE A 32 10.35 -10.25 -1.73
CA ILE A 32 10.50 -10.72 -0.34
C ILE A 32 9.26 -11.44 0.22
N GLY A 33 8.28 -11.76 -0.64
CA GLY A 33 7.11 -12.56 -0.26
C GLY A 33 6.14 -11.84 0.71
N LEU A 34 6.00 -10.52 0.57
CA LEU A 34 5.01 -9.72 1.27
C LEU A 34 3.78 -9.46 0.39
N ARG A 35 2.60 -9.51 1.00
CA ARG A 35 1.32 -9.11 0.39
C ARG A 35 0.79 -7.86 1.07
N CYS A 36 0.19 -6.97 0.29
CA CYS A 36 -0.54 -5.84 0.83
C CYS A 36 -1.84 -6.33 1.51
N LEU A 37 -2.19 -5.68 2.61
CA LEU A 37 -3.36 -5.97 3.44
C LEU A 37 -4.45 -4.90 3.30
N ASN A 38 -4.15 -3.78 2.63
CA ASN A 38 -5.09 -2.70 2.39
C ASN A 38 -6.22 -3.16 1.45
N ASP A 39 -7.40 -2.57 1.62
CA ASP A 39 -8.61 -2.81 0.82
C ASP A 39 -8.86 -1.72 -0.23
N GLY A 40 -7.92 -0.77 -0.37
CA GLY A 40 -8.04 0.40 -1.25
C GLY A 40 -8.72 1.61 -0.64
N THR A 41 -9.15 1.55 0.62
CA THR A 41 -9.67 2.72 1.33
C THR A 41 -8.56 3.78 1.49
N ALA A 42 -8.88 5.04 1.16
CA ALA A 42 -7.94 6.16 1.27
C ALA A 42 -7.48 6.35 2.72
N THR A 43 -6.16 6.36 2.92
CA THR A 43 -5.52 6.58 4.23
C THR A 43 -5.10 8.03 4.44
N PHE A 44 -4.89 8.78 3.35
CA PHE A 44 -4.64 10.22 3.39
C PHE A 44 -5.83 10.99 2.81
N VAL A 45 -6.50 11.77 3.66
CA VAL A 45 -7.69 12.56 3.31
C VAL A 45 -7.57 13.97 3.86
N ARG A 46 -7.58 14.98 2.97
CA ARG A 46 -7.54 16.40 3.34
C ARG A 46 -8.40 17.23 2.38
N PRO A 47 -9.10 18.28 2.85
CA PRO A 47 -9.84 19.19 1.98
C PRO A 47 -8.94 19.80 0.89
N GLY A 48 -9.42 19.81 -0.36
CA GLY A 48 -8.71 20.38 -1.51
C GLY A 48 -7.53 19.55 -2.02
N VAL A 49 -7.28 18.37 -1.46
CA VAL A 49 -6.24 17.44 -1.93
C VAL A 49 -6.90 16.14 -2.38
N GLU A 50 -6.37 15.55 -3.45
CA GLU A 50 -6.81 14.24 -3.90
C GLU A 50 -6.54 13.18 -2.82
N ARG A 51 -7.53 12.33 -2.57
CA ARG A 51 -7.41 11.21 -1.64
C ARG A 51 -6.42 10.18 -2.17
N SER A 52 -5.58 9.65 -1.30
CA SER A 52 -4.55 8.67 -1.65
C SER A 52 -4.42 7.57 -0.61
N VAL A 53 -3.77 6.47 -1.00
CA VAL A 53 -3.49 5.32 -0.15
C VAL A 53 -1.97 5.25 0.06
N LEU A 54 -1.49 5.86 1.15
CA LEU A 54 -0.06 6.06 1.42
C LEU A 54 0.43 5.31 2.67
N ASP A 55 -0.44 5.19 3.68
CA ASP A 55 -0.22 4.29 4.80
C ASP A 55 -0.58 2.86 4.39
N LEU A 56 0.41 1.97 4.42
CA LEU A 56 0.28 0.60 3.94
C LEU A 56 0.56 -0.41 5.04
N SER A 57 -0.13 -1.53 4.95
CA SER A 57 0.07 -2.70 5.80
C SER A 57 0.48 -3.89 4.94
N PHE A 58 1.61 -4.51 5.26
CA PHE A 58 2.11 -5.69 4.58
C PHE A 58 2.32 -6.86 5.55
N ALA A 59 2.09 -8.05 5.03
CA ALA A 59 2.25 -9.30 5.77
C ALA A 59 2.90 -10.37 4.89
N THR A 60 3.59 -11.32 5.51
CA THR A 60 3.93 -12.58 4.84
C THR A 60 2.65 -13.42 4.66
N ASN A 61 2.69 -14.39 3.75
CA ASN A 61 1.56 -15.31 3.52
C ASN A 61 1.20 -16.16 4.75
N SER A 62 2.12 -16.31 5.72
CA SER A 62 1.87 -17.00 6.99
C SER A 62 0.98 -16.23 7.96
N ILE A 63 0.74 -14.94 7.73
CA ILE A 63 -0.10 -14.10 8.60
C ILE A 63 -1.45 -13.87 7.92
N ARG A 64 -2.51 -14.31 8.60
CA ARG A 64 -3.90 -14.15 8.14
C ARG A 64 -4.54 -12.90 8.76
N ALA A 65 -5.12 -12.10 7.88
CA ALA A 65 -6.01 -10.99 8.20
C ALA A 65 -7.39 -11.51 8.63
N ILE A 66 -7.98 -10.94 9.69
CA ILE A 66 -9.34 -11.25 10.15
C ILE A 66 -10.16 -9.97 10.30
N TRP A 67 -10.47 -9.35 9.16
CA TRP A 67 -11.35 -8.20 9.07
C TRP A 67 -12.20 -8.33 7.80
#